data_AF-A0A135I4Y3-F1
#
_entry.id   AF-A0A135I4Y3-F1
#
_cell.length_a   1.000
_cell.length_b   1.000
_cell.length_c   1.000
_cell.angle_alpha   90.00
_cell.angle_beta   90.00
_cell.angle_gamma   90.00
#
_symmetry.space_group_name_H-M   'P 1'
#
loop_
_entity.id
_entity.type
_entity.pdbx_description
1 polymer ?
#
loop_
_entity_poly.entity_id
_entity_poly.type
_entity_poly.pdbx_seq_one_letter_code
_entity_poly.pdbx_strand_id
1 'polypeptide(L)'
;MLRYFYFASLSMFCFSNSALTHVADSEHNIKEHQLFYQELLANHCPAIENTKDLSSVSVNKVALALEEAEQMDKVVVLEKGLLEQMKKLLPRYVDCEQINASPLLDVMDGIIAFLAVNTQIPSEERRAYIQYAMKLSEIENH
;
A
#
# COMPACT_ATOMS: atom_id res chain seq x y z
N MET A 1 0.41 48.78 -47.46
CA MET A 1 0.11 47.37 -47.11
C MET A 1 1.13 46.90 -46.08
N LEU A 2 0.63 46.26 -45.00
CA LEU A 2 1.27 45.38 -44.00
C LEU A 2 2.42 45.97 -43.15
N ARG A 3 2.19 46.35 -41.88
CA ARG A 3 1.91 45.58 -40.64
C ARG A 3 3.20 45.20 -39.89
N TYR A 4 3.39 45.88 -38.75
CA TYR A 4 4.28 45.56 -37.63
C TYR A 4 4.12 44.11 -37.13
N PHE A 5 5.17 43.51 -36.57
CA PHE A 5 5.32 43.33 -35.11
C PHE A 5 6.62 42.56 -34.78
N TYR A 6 7.46 43.17 -33.95
CA TYR A 6 8.49 42.50 -33.17
C TYR A 6 7.83 41.71 -32.05
N PHE A 7 8.27 40.48 -31.79
CA PHE A 7 8.27 39.91 -30.45
C PHE A 7 9.47 38.98 -30.27
N ALA A 8 10.33 39.38 -29.34
CA ALA A 8 11.34 38.56 -28.71
C ALA A 8 10.70 37.78 -27.55
N SER A 9 11.14 36.54 -27.32
CA SER A 9 11.58 36.07 -25.99
C SER A 9 12.02 34.61 -26.01
N LEU A 10 13.29 34.41 -25.63
CA LEU A 10 13.84 33.20 -25.02
C LEU A 10 13.04 32.81 -23.76
N SER A 11 12.79 31.52 -23.56
CA SER A 11 12.99 30.71 -22.33
C SER A 11 12.03 29.51 -22.37
N MET A 12 12.53 28.26 -22.44
CA MET A 12 13.18 27.43 -21.41
C MET A 12 12.17 26.74 -20.48
N PHE A 13 12.52 25.48 -20.18
CA PHE A 13 12.08 24.62 -19.07
C PHE A 13 10.90 23.64 -19.27
N CYS A 14 11.34 22.38 -19.48
CA CYS A 14 10.96 21.18 -18.72
C CYS A 14 9.49 20.75 -18.70
N PHE A 15 9.14 19.95 -19.70
CA PHE A 15 8.21 18.85 -19.51
C PHE A 15 8.94 17.57 -19.89
N SER A 16 9.28 16.74 -18.89
CA SER A 16 9.54 15.27 -18.97
C SER A 16 10.49 14.85 -17.85
N ASN A 17 10.05 14.81 -16.58
CA ASN A 17 10.80 14.08 -15.54
C ASN A 17 9.95 13.61 -14.35
N SER A 18 8.69 14.04 -14.23
CA SER A 18 7.79 13.61 -13.15
C SER A 18 7.20 12.20 -13.33
N ALA A 19 7.62 11.40 -14.32
CA ALA A 19 7.25 9.99 -14.40
C ALA A 19 8.36 9.05 -13.90
N LEU A 20 9.63 9.52 -13.89
CA LEU A 20 10.78 8.67 -13.56
C LEU A 20 11.07 8.64 -12.05
N THR A 21 10.70 9.70 -11.31
CA THR A 21 10.85 9.75 -9.84
C THR A 21 9.82 8.87 -9.13
N HIS A 22 8.58 8.82 -9.62
CA HIS A 22 7.52 8.03 -8.96
C HIS A 22 7.74 6.51 -9.02
N VAL A 23 8.43 6.00 -10.06
CA VAL A 23 8.72 4.56 -10.19
C VAL A 23 9.90 4.15 -9.31
N ALA A 24 10.92 5.00 -9.19
CA ALA A 24 12.05 4.74 -8.31
C ALA A 24 11.64 4.84 -6.83
N ASP A 25 10.75 5.78 -6.49
CA ASP A 25 10.20 5.93 -5.14
C ASP A 25 9.29 4.73 -4.77
N SER A 26 8.44 4.26 -5.68
CA SER A 26 7.57 3.09 -5.41
C SER A 26 8.35 1.78 -5.29
N GLU A 27 9.38 1.57 -6.11
CA GLU A 27 10.25 0.38 -5.98
C GLU A 27 11.08 0.38 -4.68
N HIS A 28 11.49 1.57 -4.21
CA HIS A 28 12.20 1.71 -2.94
C HIS A 28 11.27 1.39 -1.76
N ASN A 29 10.07 1.97 -1.75
CA ASN A 29 9.09 1.74 -0.70
C ASN A 29 8.65 0.28 -0.61
N ILE A 30 8.44 -0.40 -1.74
CA ILE A 30 8.08 -1.83 -1.75
C ILE A 30 9.13 -2.67 -1.03
N LYS A 31 10.43 -2.39 -1.21
CA LYS A 31 11.49 -3.13 -0.51
C LYS A 31 11.47 -2.87 1.00
N GLU A 32 11.20 -1.66 1.43
CA GLU A 32 11.05 -1.37 2.87
C GLU A 32 9.86 -2.12 3.47
N HIS A 33 8.72 -2.17 2.75
CA HIS A 33 7.55 -2.93 3.19
C HIS A 33 7.79 -4.44 3.20
N GLN A 34 8.57 -4.97 2.25
CA GLN A 34 9.02 -6.36 2.25
C GLN A 34 9.86 -6.67 3.50
N LEU A 35 10.85 -5.82 3.80
CA LEU A 35 11.71 -5.98 4.98
C LEU A 35 10.91 -5.92 6.27
N PHE A 36 10.01 -4.94 6.39
CA PHE A 36 9.11 -4.83 7.53
C PHE A 36 8.31 -6.13 7.76
N TYR A 37 7.73 -6.69 6.71
CA TYR A 37 6.92 -7.90 6.86
C TYR A 37 7.78 -9.14 7.15
N GLN A 38 8.97 -9.23 6.56
CA GLN A 38 9.93 -10.30 6.89
C GLN A 38 10.38 -10.24 8.35
N GLU A 39 10.68 -9.04 8.86
CA GLU A 39 10.99 -8.84 10.28
C GLU A 39 9.80 -9.20 11.18
N LEU A 40 8.58 -8.84 10.77
CA LEU A 40 7.38 -9.24 11.49
C LEU A 40 7.27 -10.77 11.56
N LEU A 41 7.42 -11.47 10.44
CA LEU A 41 7.35 -12.93 10.41
C LEU A 41 8.45 -13.58 11.25
N ALA A 42 9.69 -13.09 11.17
CA ALA A 42 10.80 -13.60 11.98
C ALA A 42 10.54 -13.45 13.49
N ASN A 43 9.96 -12.32 13.90
CA ASN A 43 9.64 -12.05 15.31
C ASN A 43 8.40 -12.78 15.81
N HIS A 44 7.36 -12.90 14.97
CA HIS A 44 6.06 -13.45 15.37
C HIS A 44 5.97 -14.97 15.19
N CYS A 45 6.74 -15.50 14.25
CA CYS A 45 6.73 -16.91 13.87
C CYS A 45 8.16 -17.48 13.89
N PRO A 46 8.78 -17.63 15.07
CA PRO A 46 10.19 -18.01 15.21
C PRO A 46 10.50 -19.41 14.63
N ALA A 47 9.49 -20.26 14.47
CA ALA A 47 9.63 -21.57 13.83
C ALA A 47 9.93 -21.48 12.31
N ILE A 48 9.70 -20.33 11.67
CA ILE A 48 9.95 -20.09 10.22
C ILE A 48 11.45 -19.84 9.95
N GLU A 49 12.29 -19.60 10.96
CA GLU A 49 13.73 -19.28 10.79
C GLU A 49 14.51 -20.30 9.93
N ASN A 50 14.04 -21.55 9.82
CA ASN A 50 14.70 -22.60 9.04
C ASN A 50 14.09 -22.88 7.67
N THR A 51 13.04 -22.17 7.28
CA THR A 51 12.41 -22.36 5.99
C THR A 51 12.92 -21.33 5.00
N LYS A 52 13.62 -21.80 3.96
CA LYS A 52 13.76 -21.17 2.62
C LYS A 52 12.41 -20.83 1.94
N ASP A 53 11.32 -20.89 2.71
CA ASP A 53 9.92 -20.99 2.34
C ASP A 53 9.11 -19.80 2.89
N LEU A 54 9.80 -18.72 3.30
CA LEU A 54 9.28 -17.36 3.20
C LEU A 54 8.98 -17.12 1.72
N SER A 55 7.84 -17.59 1.24
CA SER A 55 7.52 -17.50 -0.18
C SER A 55 7.53 -16.03 -0.55
N SER A 56 8.31 -15.71 -1.58
CA SER A 56 8.38 -14.36 -2.11
C SER A 56 6.98 -13.84 -2.45
N VAL A 57 6.04 -14.73 -2.79
CA VAL A 57 4.66 -14.38 -3.14
C VAL A 57 3.90 -13.72 -2.00
N SER A 58 3.80 -14.33 -0.81
CA SER A 58 3.07 -13.72 0.32
C SER A 58 3.72 -12.43 0.78
N VAL A 59 5.05 -12.41 0.85
CA VAL A 59 5.80 -11.20 1.22
C VAL A 59 5.55 -10.08 0.22
N ASN A 60 5.53 -10.39 -1.08
CA ASN A 60 5.26 -9.41 -2.13
C ASN A 60 3.82 -8.89 -2.05
N LYS A 61 2.83 -9.77 -1.84
CA LYS A 61 1.43 -9.36 -1.70
C LYS A 61 1.23 -8.40 -0.54
N VAL A 62 1.81 -8.71 0.62
CA VAL A 62 1.72 -7.81 1.79
C VAL A 62 2.48 -6.51 1.56
N ALA A 63 3.64 -6.55 0.92
CA ALA A 63 4.39 -5.34 0.59
C ALA A 63 3.64 -4.43 -0.38
N LEU A 64 3.00 -4.99 -1.42
CA LEU A 64 2.14 -4.24 -2.34
C LEU A 64 0.92 -3.65 -1.62
N ALA A 65 0.32 -4.40 -0.69
CA ALA A 65 -0.80 -3.90 0.11
C ALA A 65 -0.39 -2.73 1.02
N LEU A 66 0.80 -2.78 1.61
CA LEU A 66 1.35 -1.68 2.42
C LEU A 66 1.67 -0.46 1.55
N GLU A 67 2.23 -0.66 0.35
CA GLU A 67 2.48 0.43 -0.59
C GLU A 67 1.17 1.10 -1.03
N GLU A 68 0.14 0.32 -1.36
CA GLU A 68 -1.18 0.87 -1.73
C GLU A 68 -1.78 1.70 -0.58
N ALA A 69 -1.66 1.24 0.66
CA ALA A 69 -2.11 2.01 1.82
C ALA A 69 -1.38 3.35 1.92
N GLU A 70 -0.06 3.35 1.73
CA GLU A 70 0.75 4.56 1.75
C GLU A 70 0.37 5.54 0.62
N GLN A 71 0.11 5.03 -0.58
CA GLN A 71 -0.34 5.86 -1.71
C GLN A 71 -1.73 6.44 -1.46
N MET A 72 -2.64 5.67 -0.87
CA MET A 72 -3.97 6.17 -0.50
C MET A 72 -3.90 7.23 0.61
N ASP A 73 -3.01 7.09 1.60
CA ASP A 73 -2.80 8.07 2.67
C ASP A 73 -2.27 9.43 2.15
N LYS A 74 -1.62 9.46 0.97
CA LYS A 74 -1.20 10.71 0.30
C LYS A 74 -2.39 11.47 -0.30
N VAL A 75 -3.52 10.79 -0.55
CA VAL A 75 -4.70 11.35 -1.21
C VAL A 75 -5.84 11.60 -0.23
N VAL A 76 -6.00 10.73 0.78
CA VAL A 76 -7.08 10.80 1.76
C VAL A 76 -6.50 11.04 3.15
N VAL A 77 -6.99 12.08 3.82
CA VAL A 77 -6.56 12.39 5.20
C VAL A 77 -7.46 11.65 6.18
N LEU A 78 -6.94 10.59 6.78
CA LEU A 78 -7.58 9.85 7.88
C LEU A 78 -6.98 10.27 9.22
N GLU A 79 -7.76 10.21 10.31
CA GLU A 79 -7.23 10.45 11.67
C GLU A 79 -6.06 9.52 12.01
N LYS A 80 -6.16 8.27 11.52
CA LYS A 80 -5.08 7.28 11.52
C LYS A 80 -4.97 6.73 10.10
N GLY A 81 -3.82 6.95 9.45
CA GLY A 81 -3.58 6.51 8.08
C GLY A 81 -3.76 4.99 7.91
N LEU A 82 -4.18 4.57 6.72
CA LEU A 82 -4.34 3.18 6.32
C LEU A 82 -3.06 2.38 6.51
N LEU A 83 -1.89 2.98 6.22
CA LEU A 83 -0.61 2.29 6.39
C LEU A 83 -0.37 1.94 7.85
N GLU A 84 -0.61 2.90 8.75
CA GLU A 84 -0.45 2.68 10.20
C GLU A 84 -1.42 1.61 10.70
N GLN A 85 -2.66 1.62 10.21
CA GLN A 85 -3.65 0.63 10.58
C GLN A 85 -3.28 -0.77 10.07
N MET A 86 -2.85 -0.88 8.82
CA MET A 86 -2.40 -2.14 8.24
C MET A 86 -1.24 -2.73 9.05
N LYS A 87 -0.22 -1.93 9.38
CA LYS A 87 0.90 -2.35 10.24
C LYS A 87 0.46 -2.81 11.63
N LYS A 88 -0.64 -2.25 12.17
CA LYS A 88 -1.23 -2.69 13.45
C LYS A 88 -2.06 -3.96 13.36
N LEU A 89 -2.71 -4.19 12.21
CA LEU A 89 -3.55 -5.36 11.98
C LEU A 89 -2.75 -6.59 11.61
N LEU A 90 -1.69 -6.43 10.81
CA LEU A 90 -0.86 -7.55 10.34
C LEU A 90 -0.44 -8.53 11.44
N PRO A 91 0.11 -8.12 12.60
CA PRO A 91 0.50 -9.07 13.65
C PRO A 91 -0.66 -9.92 14.20
N ARG A 92 -1.91 -9.47 14.05
CA ARG A 92 -3.10 -10.20 14.54
C ARG A 92 -3.59 -11.26 13.58
N TYR A 93 -3.21 -11.15 12.30
CA TYR A 93 -3.69 -11.98 11.21
C TYR A 93 -2.58 -12.80 10.55
N VAL A 94 -1.35 -12.69 11.04
CA VAL A 94 -0.28 -13.61 10.66
C VAL A 94 -0.59 -14.98 11.26
N ASP A 95 -0.94 -15.93 10.39
CA ASP A 95 -1.00 -17.35 10.72
C ASP A 95 0.35 -18.01 10.40
N CYS A 96 1.11 -18.35 11.44
CA CYS A 96 2.42 -18.99 11.31
C CYS A 96 2.34 -20.42 10.71
N GLU A 97 1.17 -21.05 10.72
CA GLU A 97 0.96 -22.36 10.10
C GLU A 97 0.56 -22.24 8.62
N GLN A 98 0.09 -21.06 8.19
CA GLN A 98 -0.49 -20.82 6.86
C GLN A 98 0.02 -19.55 6.18
N ILE A 99 1.30 -19.20 6.33
CA ILE A 99 1.91 -17.97 5.77
C ILE A 99 1.68 -17.83 4.25
N ASN A 100 1.53 -18.94 3.53
CA ASN A 100 1.35 -18.98 2.09
C ASN A 100 -0.13 -19.01 1.66
N ALA A 101 -1.08 -19.13 2.58
CA ALA A 101 -2.50 -19.14 2.29
C ALA A 101 -3.09 -17.74 2.49
N SER A 102 -3.37 -17.05 1.39
CA SER A 102 -4.18 -15.82 1.32
C SER A 102 -3.90 -14.76 2.40
N PRO A 103 -2.67 -14.21 2.50
CA PRO A 103 -2.24 -13.36 3.62
C PRO A 103 -3.04 -12.06 3.80
N LEU A 104 -3.83 -11.64 2.81
CA LEU A 104 -4.65 -10.43 2.88
C LEU A 104 -6.12 -10.73 3.20
N LEU A 105 -6.56 -11.99 3.15
CA LEU A 105 -7.96 -12.34 3.36
C LEU A 105 -8.44 -11.99 4.77
N ASP A 106 -7.68 -12.39 5.78
CA ASP A 106 -8.00 -12.12 7.18
C ASP A 106 -7.97 -10.61 7.50
N VAL A 107 -7.08 -9.86 6.82
CA VAL A 107 -7.04 -8.40 6.92
C VAL A 107 -8.31 -7.78 6.33
N MET A 108 -8.74 -8.23 5.15
CA MET A 108 -9.98 -7.77 4.50
C MET A 108 -11.20 -8.06 5.38
N ASP A 109 -11.30 -9.26 5.92
CA ASP A 109 -12.37 -9.64 6.84
C ASP A 109 -12.36 -8.77 8.11
N GLY A 110 -11.17 -8.44 8.62
CA GLY A 110 -11.00 -7.48 9.70
C GLY A 110 -11.53 -6.07 9.37
N ILE A 111 -11.22 -5.56 8.18
CA ILE A 111 -11.73 -4.25 7.71
C ILE A 111 -13.26 -4.29 7.55
N ILE A 112 -13.80 -5.35 6.96
CA ILE A 112 -15.26 -5.51 6.77
C ILE A 112 -15.96 -5.55 8.13
N ALA A 113 -15.44 -6.34 9.08
CA ALA A 113 -15.97 -6.43 10.44
C ALA A 113 -15.91 -5.06 11.15
N PHE A 114 -14.80 -4.34 11.04
CA PHE A 114 -14.65 -2.99 11.58
C PHE A 114 -15.70 -2.03 11.02
N LEU A 115 -15.91 -2.03 9.71
CA LEU A 115 -16.89 -1.16 9.03
C LEU A 115 -18.34 -1.51 9.38
N ALA A 116 -18.62 -2.79 9.65
CA ALA A 116 -19.94 -3.29 10.01
C ALA A 116 -20.34 -2.85 11.42
N VAL A 117 -19.41 -2.87 12.38
CA VAL A 117 -19.69 -2.50 13.78
C VAL A 117 -19.60 -0.99 14.03
N ASN A 118 -18.81 -0.27 13.24
CA ASN A 118 -18.63 1.18 13.39
C ASN A 118 -19.46 1.94 12.34
N THR A 119 -20.73 2.20 12.67
CA THR A 119 -21.65 2.93 11.78
C THR A 119 -21.42 4.44 11.73
N GLN A 120 -20.72 5.00 12.74
CA GLN A 120 -20.50 6.44 12.91
C GLN A 120 -19.28 6.99 12.16
N ILE A 121 -18.54 6.14 11.43
CA ILE A 121 -17.38 6.56 10.64
C ILE A 121 -17.82 7.58 9.56
N PRO A 122 -17.09 8.71 9.39
CA PRO A 122 -17.35 9.66 8.32
C PRO A 122 -17.40 8.99 6.95
N SER A 123 -18.28 9.48 6.06
CA SER A 123 -18.52 8.84 4.76
C SER A 123 -17.27 8.73 3.87
N GLU A 124 -16.35 9.70 3.98
CA GLU A 124 -15.10 9.75 3.24
C GLU A 124 -14.11 8.68 3.75
N GLU A 125 -13.92 8.60 5.08
CA GLU A 125 -13.10 7.57 5.71
C GLU A 125 -13.66 6.16 5.43
N ARG A 126 -14.98 5.98 5.54
CA ARG A 126 -15.64 4.73 5.16
C ARG A 126 -15.32 4.34 3.72
N ARG A 127 -15.37 5.30 2.79
CA ARG A 127 -15.06 5.05 1.37
C ARG A 127 -13.60 4.64 1.19
N ALA A 128 -12.67 5.25 1.92
CA ALA A 128 -11.25 4.89 1.87
C ALA A 128 -11.02 3.44 2.30
N TYR A 129 -11.59 3.00 3.42
CA TYR A 129 -11.48 1.59 3.84
C TYR A 129 -12.09 0.61 2.83
N ILE A 130 -13.24 0.95 2.25
CA ILE A 130 -13.87 0.09 1.23
C ILE A 130 -12.98 0.00 0.00
N GLN A 131 -12.47 1.13 -0.50
CA GLN A 131 -11.57 1.15 -1.65
C GLN A 131 -10.29 0.35 -1.36
N TYR A 132 -9.73 0.50 -0.17
CA TYR A 132 -8.56 -0.24 0.24
C TYR A 132 -8.84 -1.75 0.30
N ALA A 133 -9.95 -2.18 0.92
CA ALA A 133 -10.36 -3.59 0.95
C ALA A 133 -10.56 -4.17 -0.47
N MET A 134 -11.12 -3.39 -1.40
CA MET A 134 -11.20 -3.80 -2.81
C MET A 134 -9.81 -4.00 -3.43
N LYS A 135 -8.85 -3.11 -3.14
CA LYS A 135 -7.46 -3.25 -3.60
C LYS A 135 -6.75 -4.44 -2.99
N LEU A 136 -6.95 -4.72 -1.71
CA LEU A 136 -6.45 -5.95 -1.09
C LEU A 136 -6.97 -7.18 -1.82
N SER A 137 -8.26 -7.20 -2.19
CA SER A 137 -8.84 -8.30 -2.96
C SER A 137 -8.25 -8.42 -4.35
N GLU A 138 -7.93 -7.31 -5.02
CA GLU A 138 -7.24 -7.34 -6.31
C GLU A 138 -5.84 -7.96 -6.14
N ILE A 139 -5.05 -7.50 -5.17
CA ILE A 139 -3.69 -8.00 -4.91
C ILE A 139 -3.70 -9.48 -4.52
N GLU A 140 -4.68 -9.94 -3.74
CA GLU A 140 -4.77 -11.34 -3.32
C GLU A 140 -5.03 -12.29 -4.50
N ASN A 141 -5.77 -11.85 -5.51
CA ASN A 141 -6.16 -12.69 -6.65
C ASN A 141 -5.17 -12.65 -7.84
N HIS A 142 -4.10 -11.85 -7.76
CA HIS A 142 -3.03 -11.76 -8.78
C HIS A 142 -1.70 -12.31 -8.26
#